data_AF-A0A7W6F925-F1
#
_entry.id   AF-A0A7W6F925-F1
#
_cell.length_a   1.000
_cell.length_b   1.000
_cell.length_c   1.000
_cell.angle_alpha   90.00
_cell.angle_beta   90.00
_cell.angle_gamma   90.00
#
_symmetry.space_group_name_H-M   'P 1'
#
loop_
_entity.id
_entity.type
_entity.pdbx_description
1 polymer ?
#
loop_
_entity_poly.entity_id
_entity_poly.type
_entity_poly.pdbx_seq_one_letter_code
_entity_poly.pdbx_strand_id
1 'polypeptide(L)'
;MPARRISDSDRERMAELREQGVMLKDIAAEIGCSESSVWWHCLRIGAEAPKPRSLQVEYTGPMVMTRNGYPVRRFTADEDARLLALEAQGLREIDIARAIGRRRNAVVARLMTLARREARMEASA
;
A
#
# COMPACT_ATOMS: atom_id res chain seq x y z
N MET A 1 5.50 25.21 7.57
CA MET A 1 6.17 24.87 6.29
C MET A 1 5.15 24.16 5.41
N PRO A 2 4.82 24.66 4.20
CA PRO A 2 3.94 23.94 3.29
C PRO A 2 4.58 22.60 2.90
N ALA A 3 3.78 21.55 2.72
CA ALA A 3 4.29 20.26 2.29
C ALA A 3 4.88 20.37 0.88
N ARG A 4 6.16 19.97 0.72
CA ARG A 4 6.81 19.87 -0.59
C ARG A 4 6.01 18.93 -1.50
N ARG A 5 5.79 19.34 -2.74
CA ARG A 5 5.17 18.48 -3.76
C ARG A 5 6.21 17.48 -4.28
N ILE A 6 5.90 16.19 -4.21
CA ILE A 6 6.74 15.11 -4.73
C ILE A 6 6.71 15.12 -6.26
N SER A 7 7.86 15.38 -6.88
CA SER A 7 8.04 15.34 -8.34
C SER A 7 8.09 13.90 -8.88
N ASP A 8 8.16 13.73 -10.20
CA ASP A 8 8.37 12.42 -10.80
C ASP A 8 9.80 11.92 -10.55
N SER A 9 10.80 12.81 -10.59
CA SER A 9 12.19 12.48 -10.22
C SER A 9 12.32 12.02 -8.77
N ASP A 10 11.56 12.61 -7.84
CA ASP A 10 11.53 12.16 -6.45
C ASP A 10 10.99 10.73 -6.35
N ARG A 11 10.01 10.35 -7.18
CA ARG A 11 9.43 9.00 -7.20
C ARG A 11 10.37 7.97 -7.80
N GLU A 12 11.05 8.31 -8.88
CA GLU A 12 12.10 7.47 -9.47
C GLU A 12 13.20 7.22 -8.44
N ARG A 13 13.66 8.29 -7.77
CA ARG A 13 14.67 8.19 -6.73
C ARG A 13 14.23 7.32 -5.54
N MET A 14 12.96 7.46 -5.11
CA MET A 14 12.40 6.57 -4.08
C MET A 14 12.43 5.10 -4.50
N ALA A 15 12.12 4.79 -5.76
CA ALA A 15 12.13 3.43 -6.27
C ALA A 15 13.55 2.84 -6.30
N GLU A 16 14.52 3.58 -6.87
CA GLU A 16 15.93 3.17 -6.92
C GLU A 16 16.48 2.83 -5.53
N LEU A 17 16.35 3.76 -4.58
CA LEU A 17 16.85 3.57 -3.21
C LEU A 17 16.16 2.39 -2.53
N ARG A 18 14.86 2.21 -2.79
CA ARG A 18 14.12 1.10 -2.21
C ARG A 18 14.63 -0.25 -2.72
N GLU A 19 14.89 -0.35 -4.01
CA GLU A 19 15.44 -1.54 -4.68
C GLU A 19 16.90 -1.80 -4.32
N GLN A 20 17.64 -0.78 -3.91
CA GLN A 20 18.96 -0.95 -3.28
C GLN A 20 18.88 -1.43 -1.82
N GLY A 21 17.69 -1.48 -1.24
CA GLY A 21 17.46 -1.94 0.13
C GLY A 21 17.54 -0.83 1.20
N VAL A 22 17.58 0.43 0.80
CA VAL A 22 17.56 1.56 1.74
C VAL A 22 16.24 1.56 2.54
N MET A 23 16.33 1.91 3.83
CA MET A 23 15.14 1.94 4.70
C MET A 23 14.28 3.16 4.39
N LEU A 24 12.95 3.01 4.55
CA LEU A 24 11.98 4.08 4.25
C LEU A 24 12.27 5.40 4.99
N LYS A 25 12.77 5.33 6.23
CA LYS A 25 13.18 6.49 7.03
C LYS A 25 14.32 7.27 6.39
N ASP A 26 15.29 6.59 5.80
CA ASP A 26 16.49 7.20 5.23
C ASP A 26 16.15 7.80 3.85
N ILE A 27 15.31 7.11 3.07
CA ILE A 27 14.73 7.65 1.83
C ILE A 27 13.89 8.90 2.14
N ALA A 28 13.09 8.87 3.20
CA ALA A 28 12.26 10.00 3.60
C ALA A 28 13.12 11.22 3.98
N ALA A 29 14.24 11.01 4.68
CA ALA A 29 15.20 12.06 4.99
C ALA A 29 15.89 12.61 3.74
N GLU A 30 16.30 11.75 2.80
CA GLU A 30 16.94 12.16 1.53
C GLU A 30 16.01 13.01 0.67
N ILE A 31 14.73 12.61 0.52
CA ILE A 31 13.76 13.35 -0.29
C ILE A 31 13.21 14.58 0.46
N GLY A 32 13.23 14.57 1.80
CA GLY A 32 12.60 15.59 2.63
C GLY A 32 11.07 15.44 2.70
N CYS A 33 10.58 14.21 2.88
CA CYS A 33 9.15 13.91 3.04
C CYS A 33 8.89 12.92 4.19
N SER A 34 7.64 12.46 4.37
CA SER A 34 7.31 11.50 5.43
C SER A 34 7.53 10.06 4.98
N GLU A 35 7.84 9.16 5.94
CA GLU A 35 7.97 7.72 5.68
C GLU A 35 6.70 7.11 5.04
N SER A 36 5.52 7.58 5.45
CA SER A 36 4.25 7.15 4.87
C SER A 36 4.11 7.54 3.40
N SER A 37 4.68 8.70 3.01
CA SER A 37 4.71 9.15 1.62
C SER A 37 5.60 8.25 0.77
N VAL A 38 6.82 7.95 1.27
CA VAL A 38 7.74 7.01 0.61
C VAL A 38 7.09 5.63 0.46
N TRP A 39 6.53 5.08 1.54
CA TRP A 39 5.83 3.80 1.51
C TRP A 39 4.72 3.77 0.46
N TRP A 40 3.90 4.82 0.39
CA TRP A 40 2.81 4.92 -0.58
C TRP A 40 3.31 4.93 -2.03
N HIS A 41 4.34 5.73 -2.31
CA HIS A 41 4.92 5.81 -3.65
C HIS A 41 5.62 4.52 -4.06
N CYS A 42 6.43 3.91 -3.18
CA CYS A 42 7.04 2.61 -3.45
C CYS A 42 5.98 1.53 -3.66
N LEU A 43 4.91 1.49 -2.85
CA LEU A 43 3.82 0.53 -3.02
C LEU A 43 3.11 0.71 -4.37
N ARG A 44 2.86 1.96 -4.78
CA ARG A 44 2.18 2.28 -6.04
C ARG A 44 3.02 1.94 -7.27
N ILE A 45 4.33 2.12 -7.20
CA ILE A 45 5.28 1.82 -8.28
C ILE A 45 5.60 0.32 -8.35
N GLY A 46 5.47 -0.39 -7.22
CA GLY A 46 5.90 -1.79 -7.09
C GLY A 46 7.34 -1.95 -6.60
N ALA A 47 8.00 -0.87 -6.16
CA ALA A 47 9.37 -0.91 -5.68
C ALA A 47 9.51 -1.73 -4.37
N GLU A 48 10.41 -2.71 -4.42
CA GLU A 48 10.62 -3.73 -3.41
C GLU A 48 12.04 -3.63 -2.84
N ALA A 49 12.26 -4.05 -1.59
CA ALA A 49 13.64 -4.26 -1.14
C ALA A 49 14.16 -5.60 -1.70
N PRO A 50 15.48 -5.78 -1.85
CA PRO A 50 16.10 -7.03 -2.28
C PRO A 50 15.68 -8.25 -1.46
N LYS A 51 15.42 -8.04 -0.16
CA LYS A 51 14.97 -9.08 0.78
C LYS A 51 13.67 -8.63 1.43
N PRO A 52 12.52 -8.77 0.75
CA PRO A 52 11.26 -8.35 1.31
C PRO A 52 10.90 -9.21 2.52
N ARG A 53 10.30 -8.58 3.53
CA ARG A 53 9.77 -9.30 4.70
C ARG A 53 8.67 -10.28 4.24
N SER A 54 8.66 -11.46 4.87
CA SER A 54 7.62 -12.46 4.67
C SER A 54 6.23 -11.88 4.95
N LEU A 55 5.27 -12.27 4.11
CA LEU A 55 3.87 -11.87 4.27
C LEU A 55 3.26 -12.69 5.40
N GLN A 56 2.73 -12.01 6.43
CA GLN A 56 1.82 -12.67 7.36
C GLN A 56 0.44 -12.77 6.72
N VAL A 57 -0.05 -14.00 6.55
CA VAL A 57 -1.34 -14.30 5.92
C VAL A 57 -2.49 -14.09 6.91
N GLU A 58 -2.26 -14.39 8.18
CA GLU A 58 -3.29 -14.33 9.22
C GLU A 58 -3.08 -13.13 10.15
N TYR A 59 -4.20 -12.48 10.47
CA TYR A 59 -4.22 -11.40 11.45
C TYR A 59 -4.38 -11.99 12.85
N THR A 60 -3.44 -11.68 13.73
CA THR A 60 -3.63 -11.87 15.17
C THR A 60 -4.26 -10.61 15.77
N GLY A 61 -5.29 -10.79 16.61
CA GLY A 61 -5.96 -9.73 17.36
C GLY A 61 -7.27 -9.18 16.76
N PRO A 62 -7.77 -8.04 17.27
CA PRO A 62 -9.12 -7.55 16.95
C PRO A 62 -9.25 -7.02 15.51
N MET A 63 -10.46 -7.15 14.97
CA MET A 63 -10.83 -6.67 13.63
C MET A 63 -10.94 -5.14 13.53
N VAL A 64 -11.14 -4.47 14.65
CA VAL A 64 -11.10 -3.00 14.77
C VAL A 64 -10.00 -2.65 15.76
N MET A 65 -9.05 -1.84 15.33
CA MET A 65 -7.94 -1.34 16.14
C MET A 65 -7.99 0.19 16.23
N THR A 66 -7.43 0.78 17.28
CA THR A 66 -7.31 2.23 17.40
C THR A 66 -5.95 2.69 16.88
N ARG A 67 -5.93 3.66 15.97
CA ARG A 67 -4.69 4.30 15.48
C ARG A 67 -4.85 5.81 15.55
N ASN A 68 -3.96 6.48 16.28
CA ASN A 68 -4.02 7.92 16.52
C ASN A 68 -5.40 8.39 17.04
N GLY A 69 -6.03 7.59 17.91
CA GLY A 69 -7.37 7.87 18.46
C GLY A 69 -8.55 7.51 17.55
N TYR A 70 -8.31 7.06 16.31
CA TYR A 70 -9.38 6.71 15.37
C TYR A 70 -9.53 5.19 15.19
N PRO A 71 -10.77 4.65 15.10
CA PRO A 71 -10.99 3.25 14.80
C PRO A 71 -10.60 2.95 13.35
N VAL A 72 -9.79 1.91 13.17
CA VAL A 72 -9.36 1.37 11.88
C VAL A 72 -9.80 -0.08 11.81
N ARG A 73 -10.69 -0.38 10.86
CA ARG A 73 -11.20 -1.73 10.60
C ARG A 73 -10.29 -2.46 9.60
N ARG A 74 -9.84 -3.68 9.92
CA ARG A 74 -9.07 -4.55 9.00
C ARG A 74 -9.93 -5.00 7.82
N PHE A 75 -9.30 -5.35 6.70
CA PHE A 75 -9.99 -6.01 5.57
C PHE A 75 -10.16 -7.50 5.87
N THR A 76 -11.35 -8.05 5.60
CA THR A 76 -11.61 -9.49 5.64
C THR A 76 -11.27 -10.13 4.28
N ALA A 77 -11.13 -11.46 4.27
CA ALA A 77 -10.98 -12.22 3.02
C ALA A 77 -12.18 -12.01 2.07
N ASP A 78 -13.41 -11.98 2.61
CA ASP A 78 -14.62 -11.70 1.82
C ASP A 78 -14.60 -10.29 1.22
N GLU A 79 -14.12 -9.28 1.96
CA GLU A 79 -13.97 -7.92 1.44
C GLU A 79 -12.91 -7.88 0.34
N ASP A 80 -11.80 -8.59 0.48
CA ASP A 80 -10.76 -8.67 -0.56
C ASP A 80 -11.29 -9.34 -1.83
N ALA A 81 -12.00 -10.47 -1.68
CA ALA A 81 -12.59 -11.20 -2.81
C ALA A 81 -13.60 -10.32 -3.57
N ARG A 82 -14.47 -9.60 -2.83
CA ARG A 82 -15.41 -8.63 -3.44
C ARG A 82 -14.69 -7.48 -4.11
N LEU A 83 -13.66 -6.94 -3.48
CA LEU A 83 -12.86 -5.83 -4.01
C LEU A 83 -12.18 -6.21 -5.33
N LEU A 84 -11.55 -7.39 -5.40
CA LEU A 84 -10.93 -7.91 -6.63
C LEU A 84 -11.98 -8.21 -7.70
N ALA A 85 -13.12 -8.81 -7.34
CA ALA A 85 -14.19 -9.10 -8.29
C ALA A 85 -14.79 -7.83 -8.92
N LEU A 86 -14.91 -6.74 -8.15
CA LEU A 86 -15.41 -5.46 -8.68
C LEU A 86 -14.35 -4.73 -9.52
N GLU A 87 -13.07 -4.86 -9.16
CA GLU A 87 -11.97 -4.29 -9.96
C GLU A 87 -11.81 -5.00 -11.30
N ALA A 88 -11.95 -6.34 -11.33
CA ALA A 88 -11.96 -7.14 -12.56
C ALA A 88 -13.11 -6.79 -13.52
N GLN A 89 -14.21 -6.23 -13.01
CA GLN A 89 -15.31 -5.70 -13.81
C GLN A 89 -15.00 -4.30 -14.40
N GLY A 90 -13.85 -3.72 -14.09
CA GLY A 90 -13.44 -2.38 -14.53
C GLY A 90 -14.11 -1.24 -13.76
N LEU A 91 -14.71 -1.50 -12.59
CA LEU A 91 -15.30 -0.43 -11.79
C LEU A 91 -14.22 0.53 -11.28
N ARG A 92 -14.57 1.81 -11.21
CA ARG A 92 -13.69 2.83 -10.62
C ARG A 92 -13.60 2.62 -9.12
N GLU A 93 -12.42 2.92 -8.55
CA GLU A 93 -12.13 2.79 -7.11
C GLU A 93 -13.18 3.45 -6.20
N ILE A 94 -13.77 4.57 -6.62
CA ILE A 94 -14.80 5.27 -5.85
C ILE A 94 -16.12 4.48 -5.78
N ASP A 95 -16.45 3.78 -6.86
CA ASP A 95 -17.66 2.97 -6.96
C ASP A 95 -17.47 1.66 -6.18
N ILE A 96 -16.27 1.06 -6.27
CA ILE A 96 -15.86 -0.08 -5.42
C ILE A 96 -15.96 0.31 -3.93
N ALA A 97 -15.39 1.46 -3.56
CA ALA A 97 -15.39 1.94 -2.17
C ALA A 97 -16.80 2.12 -1.60
N ARG A 98 -17.73 2.63 -2.41
CA ARG A 98 -19.15 2.74 -2.04
C ARG A 98 -19.78 1.36 -1.86
N ALA A 99 -19.53 0.44 -2.80
CA ALA A 99 -20.10 -0.92 -2.76
C ALA A 99 -19.68 -1.72 -1.53
N ILE A 100 -18.43 -1.56 -1.06
CA ILE A 100 -17.91 -2.31 0.10
C ILE A 100 -17.94 -1.51 1.43
N GLY A 101 -18.45 -0.28 1.42
CA GLY A 101 -18.52 0.56 2.62
C GLY A 101 -17.15 0.95 3.19
N ARG A 102 -16.21 1.32 2.31
CA ARG A 102 -14.84 1.73 2.67
C ARG A 102 -14.51 3.11 2.11
N ARG A 103 -13.46 3.75 2.64
CA ARG A 103 -12.92 4.98 2.04
C ARG A 103 -12.13 4.63 0.78
N ARG A 104 -12.25 5.45 -0.26
CA ARG A 104 -11.51 5.27 -1.53
C ARG A 104 -10.02 4.99 -1.31
N ASN A 105 -9.31 5.85 -0.56
CA ASN A 105 -7.88 5.65 -0.33
C ASN A 105 -7.53 4.32 0.34
N ALA A 106 -8.43 3.76 1.16
CA ALA A 106 -8.24 2.44 1.76
C ALA A 106 -8.38 1.32 0.71
N VAL A 107 -9.32 1.46 -0.23
CA VAL A 107 -9.46 0.55 -1.37
C VAL A 107 -8.23 0.59 -2.26
N VAL A 108 -7.74 1.78 -2.61
CA VAL A 108 -6.54 1.96 -3.44
C VAL A 108 -5.33 1.29 -2.81
N ALA A 109 -5.04 1.58 -1.54
CA ALA A 109 -3.94 0.91 -0.83
C ALA A 109 -4.13 -0.61 -0.79
N ARG A 110 -5.38 -1.09 -0.63
CA ARG A 110 -5.65 -2.50 -0.54
C ARG A 110 -5.44 -3.21 -1.88
N LEU A 111 -5.93 -2.66 -2.99
CA LEU A 111 -5.66 -3.15 -4.35
C LEU A 111 -4.16 -3.29 -4.61
N MET A 112 -3.40 -2.22 -4.38
CA MET A 112 -1.93 -2.26 -4.56
C MET A 112 -1.26 -3.31 -3.66
N THR A 113 -1.76 -3.47 -2.44
CA THR A 113 -1.26 -4.50 -1.51
C THR A 113 -1.56 -5.92 -2.02
N LEU A 114 -2.75 -6.16 -2.56
CA LEU A 114 -3.16 -7.46 -3.08
C LEU A 114 -2.37 -7.82 -4.35
N ALA A 115 -2.27 -6.90 -5.31
CA ALA A 115 -1.45 -7.07 -6.52
C ALA A 115 0.01 -7.39 -6.17
N ARG A 116 0.58 -6.71 -5.17
CA ARG A 116 1.93 -7.01 -4.68
C ARG A 116 2.05 -8.41 -4.06
N ARG A 117 1.02 -8.86 -3.33
CA ARG A 117 1.02 -10.21 -2.75
C ARG A 117 0.97 -11.27 -3.84
N GLU A 118 0.15 -11.06 -4.85
CA GLU A 118 0.05 -11.93 -6.03
C GLU A 118 1.40 -12.03 -6.76
N ALA A 119 2.01 -10.90 -7.12
CA ALA A 119 3.32 -10.87 -7.78
C ALA A 119 4.42 -11.60 -6.98
N ARG A 120 4.40 -11.51 -5.64
CA ARG A 120 5.33 -12.24 -4.77
C ARG A 120 5.07 -13.73 -4.75
N MET A 121 3.81 -14.15 -4.76
CA MET A 121 3.44 -15.56 -4.82
C MET A 121 3.89 -16.16 -6.15
N GLU A 122 3.65 -15.47 -7.25
CA GLU A 122 4.11 -15.85 -8.60
C GLU A 122 5.64 -15.98 -8.67
N ALA A 123 6.40 -15.05 -8.10
CA ALA A 123 7.86 -15.10 -8.10
C ALA A 123 8.46 -16.21 -7.21
N SER A 124 7.64 -16.81 -6.34
CA SER A 124 8.04 -17.88 -5.41
C SER A 124 7.54 -19.28 -5.79
N ALA A 125 6.69 -19.37 -6.82
CA ALA A 125 6.14 -20.61 -7.37
C ALA A 125 7.08 -21.22 -8.43
#